data_AF-A0A1V5HL70-F1
#
_entry.id   AF-A0A1V5HL70-F1
#
_cell.length_a   1.000
_cell.length_b   1.000
_cell.length_c   1.000
_cell.angle_alpha   90.00
_cell.angle_beta   90.00
_cell.angle_gamma   90.00
#
_symmetry.space_group_name_H-M   'P 1'
#
loop_
_entity.id
_entity.type
_entity.pdbx_description
1 polymer ?
#
loop_
_entity_poly.entity_id
_entity_poly.type
_entity_poly.pdbx_seq_one_letter_code
_entity_poly.pdbx_strand_id
1 'polypeptide(L)' 'MKKIGWYIMLVIGLGLLVGITLIAAFSESLDGVLKTWGFMGFGYLGFILFAYAWMKLSRFKK' A
#
# COMPACT_ATOMS: atom_id res chain seq x y z
N MET A 1 -4.52 17.01 14.25
CA MET A 1 -5.20 16.59 12.99
C MET A 1 -4.25 16.04 11.92
N LYS A 2 -3.18 16.76 11.52
CA LYS A 2 -2.26 16.30 10.44
C LYS A 2 -1.59 14.93 10.70
N LYS A 3 -1.22 14.63 11.95
CA LYS A 3 -0.57 13.35 12.33
C LYS A 3 -1.50 12.14 12.16
N ILE A 4 -2.78 12.29 12.50
CA ILE A 4 -3.79 11.22 12.34
C ILE A 4 -3.95 10.85 10.86
N GLY A 5 -3.99 11.85 9.97
CA GLY A 5 -4.04 11.59 8.52
C GLY A 5 -2.85 10.77 8.03
N TRP A 6 -1.65 11.01 8.55
CA TRP A 6 -0.47 10.21 8.20
C TRP A 6 -0.56 8.77 8.70
N TYR A 7 -1.02 8.54 9.94
CA TYR A 7 -1.22 7.18 10.44
C TYR A 7 -2.29 6.44 9.62
N ILE A 8 -3.38 7.10 9.24
CA ILE A 8 -4.41 6.52 8.37
C ILE A 8 -3.80 6.12 7.02
N MET A 9 -3.04 7.00 6.37
CA MET A 9 -2.36 6.69 5.11
C MET A 9 -1.37 5.53 5.24
N LEU A 10 -0.69 5.41 6.38
CA LEU A 10 0.26 4.33 6.65
C LEU A 10 -0.47 2.99 6.79
N VAL A 11 -1.60 2.96 7.51
CA VAL A 11 -2.46 1.77 7.64
C VAL A 11 -3.05 1.37 6.29
N ILE A 12 -3.55 2.33 5.49
CA ILE A 12 -4.06 2.06 4.15
C ILE A 12 -2.93 1.51 3.25
N GLY A 13 -1.75 2.14 3.27
CA GLY A 13 -0.59 1.68 2.50
C GLY A 13 -0.18 0.24 2.86
N LEU A 14 -0.15 -0.08 4.15
CA LEU A 14 0.09 -1.45 4.63
C LEU A 14 -1.00 -2.42 4.17
N GLY A 15 -2.28 -2.04 4.26
CA GLY A 15 -3.39 -2.87 3.78
C GLY A 15 -3.28 -3.18 2.28
N LEU A 16 -2.91 -2.18 1.47
CA LEU A 16 -2.68 -2.37 0.04
C LEU A 16 -1.46 -3.28 -0.23
N LEU A 17 -0.38 -3.16 0.57
CA LEU A 17 0.79 -4.04 0.49
C LEU A 17 0.46 -5.50 0.85
N VAL A 18 -0.43 -5.73 1.83
CA VAL A 18 -0.97 -7.06 2.11
C VAL A 18 -1.80 -7.55 0.92
N GLY A 19 -2.63 -6.68 0.33
CA GLY A 19 -3.41 -6.98 -0.87
C GLY A 19 -2.57 -7.49 -2.04
N ILE A 20 -1.49 -6.78 -2.41
CA ILE A 20 -0.57 -7.25 -3.46
C ILE A 20 0.12 -8.56 -3.09
N THR A 21 0.45 -8.78 -1.81
CA THR A 21 1.03 -10.05 -1.35
C THR A 21 0.05 -11.22 -1.54
N LEU A 22 -1.24 -11.00 -1.26
CA LEU A 22 -2.29 -12.00 -1.51
C LEU A 22 -2.48 -12.26 -3.00
N ILE A 23 -2.47 -11.21 -3.83
CA ILE A 23 -2.57 -11.36 -5.30
C ILE A 23 -1.38 -12.15 -5.84
N ALA A 24 -0.18 -11.93 -5.29
CA ALA A 24 1.01 -12.72 -5.62
C ALA A 24 0.88 -14.19 -5.17
N ALA A 25 0.35 -14.43 -3.96
CA ALA A 25 0.17 -15.77 -3.42
C ALA A 25 -0.86 -16.61 -4.21
N PHE A 26 -1.96 -15.99 -4.65
CA PHE A 26 -3.03 -16.66 -5.41
C PHE A 26 -2.89 -16.47 -6.93
N SER A 27 -1.73 -16.05 -7.41
CA SER A 27 -1.57 -15.51 -8.76
C SER A 27 -1.80 -16.50 -9.90
N GLU A 28 -1.73 -17.80 -9.63
CA GLU A 28 -2.03 -18.87 -10.60
C GLU A 28 -3.53 -19.13 -10.74
N SER A 29 -4.30 -18.81 -9.69
CA SER A 29 -5.76 -19.00 -9.64
C SER A 29 -6.56 -17.75 -9.99
N LEU A 30 -5.88 -16.60 -10.13
CA LEU A 30 -6.49 -15.31 -10.42
C LEU A 30 -6.49 -15.02 -11.93
N ASP A 31 -7.57 -14.41 -12.40
CA ASP A 31 -7.66 -13.90 -13.77
C ASP A 31 -6.54 -12.89 -14.07
N GLY A 32 -6.01 -12.95 -15.29
CA GLY A 32 -4.82 -12.18 -15.70
C GLY A 32 -5.03 -10.67 -15.63
N VAL A 33 -6.27 -10.21 -15.86
CA VAL A 33 -6.64 -8.80 -15.76
C VAL A 33 -6.61 -8.37 -14.29
N LEU A 34 -7.26 -9.13 -13.39
CA LEU A 34 -7.26 -8.88 -11.95
C LEU A 34 -5.85 -8.88 -11.36
N LYS A 35 -4.98 -9.79 -11.83
CA LYS A 35 -3.57 -9.82 -11.43
C LYS A 35 -2.86 -8.52 -11.83
N THR A 36 -3.00 -8.10 -13.09
CA THR A 36 -2.34 -6.91 -13.62
C THR A 36 -2.80 -5.63 -12.94
N TRP A 37 -4.12 -5.41 -12.85
CA TRP A 37 -4.69 -4.26 -12.13
C TRP A 37 -4.41 -4.34 -10.63
N GLY A 38 -4.33 -5.55 -10.08
CA GLY A 38 -3.89 -5.86 -8.74
C GLY A 38 -2.50 -5.29 -8.46
N PHE A 39 -1.52 -5.72 -9.24
CA PHE A 39 -0.13 -5.29 -9.13
C PHE A 39 0.03 -3.79 -9.39
N MET A 40 -0.63 -3.24 -10.42
CA MET A 40 -0.54 -1.81 -10.72
C MET A 40 -1.23 -0.94 -9.65
N GLY A 41 -2.47 -1.27 -9.30
CA GLY A 41 -3.25 -0.52 -8.33
C GLY A 41 -2.70 -0.66 -6.92
N PHE A 42 -2.80 -1.86 -6.35
CA PHE A 42 -2.43 -2.11 -4.95
C PHE A 42 -0.91 -1.96 -4.72
N GLY A 43 -0.09 -2.37 -5.68
CA GLY A 43 1.36 -2.25 -5.59
C GLY A 43 1.82 -0.79 -5.58
N TYR A 44 1.56 -0.04 -6.65
CA TYR A 44 2.03 1.34 -6.73
C TYR A 44 1.37 2.26 -5.69
N LEU A 45 0.04 2.20 -5.52
CA LEU A 45 -0.63 3.03 -4.52
C LEU A 45 -0.23 2.66 -3.10
N GLY A 46 -0.14 1.36 -2.80
CA GLY A 46 0.27 0.88 -1.48
C GLY A 46 1.66 1.37 -1.11
N PHE A 47 2.61 1.22 -2.03
CA PHE A 47 3.99 1.65 -1.80
C PHE A 47 4.11 3.18 -1.68
N ILE A 48 3.43 3.94 -2.54
CA ILE A 48 3.45 5.42 -2.49
C ILE A 48 2.84 5.94 -1.19
N LEU A 49 1.66 5.43 -0.81
CA LEU A 49 0.97 5.87 0.41
C LEU A 49 1.78 5.53 1.66
N PHE A 50 2.31 4.30 1.72
CA PHE A 50 3.17 3.87 2.82
C PHE A 50 4.43 4.74 2.92
N ALA A 51 5.19 4.86 1.82
CA ALA A 51 6.44 5.60 1.82
C ALA A 51 6.22 7.09 2.15
N TYR A 52 5.19 7.71 1.58
CA TYR A 52 4.87 9.11 1.84
C TYR A 52 4.49 9.35 3.30
N ALA A 53 3.58 8.53 3.85
CA ALA A 53 3.17 8.63 5.25
C ALA A 53 4.35 8.38 6.20
N TRP A 54 5.19 7.38 5.90
CA TRP A 54 6.38 7.06 6.67
C TRP A 54 7.40 8.20 6.66
N MET A 55 7.68 8.80 5.51
CA MET A 55 8.58 9.96 5.40
C MET A 55 8.07 11.16 6.18
N LYS A 56 6.76 11.42 6.17
CA LYS A 56 6.18 12.51 6.95
C LYS A 56 6.29 12.23 8.45
N LEU A 57 5.95 11.02 8.90
CA LEU A 57 6.00 10.64 10.31
C LEU A 57 7.44 10.61 10.86
N SER A 58 8.40 10.10 10.09
CA SER A 58 9.82 10.06 10.48
C SER A 58 10.47 11.44 10.54
N ARG A 59 10.06 12.40 9.70
CA ARG A 59 10.51 13.80 9.81
C ARG A 59 10.06 14.50 11.09
N PHE A 60 8.96 14.08 11.73
CA PHE A 60 8.52 14.66 13.00
C PHE A 60 9.31 14.18 14.22
N LYS A 61 10.28 13.27 14.04
CA LYS A 61 11.14 12.76 15.12
C LYS A 61 12.48 13.52 15.25
N LYS A 62 12.74 14.53 14.43
CA LYS A 62 13.85 15.49 14.62
C LYS A 62 13.30 16.80 15.17
#